data_AF-K6TA70-F1
#
_entry.id   AF-K6TA70-F1
#
_cell.length_a   1.000
_cell.length_b   1.000
_cell.length_c   1.000
_cell.angle_alpha   90.00
_cell.angle_beta   90.00
_cell.angle_gamma   90.00
#
_symmetry.space_group_name_H-M   'P 1'
#
loop_
_entity.id
_entity.type
_entity.pdbx_description
1 polymer ?
#
loop_
_entity_poly.entity_id
_entity_poly.type
_entity_poly.pdbx_seq_one_letter_code
_entity_poly.pdbx_strand_id
1 'polypeptide(L)' 'MTTINIAPNRLAEEKSPYLLQHAYNPIDWYPWGEEAFAKAKQENKPVFLSIGYS' A
#
# COMPACT_ATOMS: atom_id res chain seq x y z
N MET A 1 20.46 -16.00 6.49
CA MET A 1 19.68 -14.76 6.34
C MET A 1 18.98 -14.84 4.99
N THR A 2 17.70 -15.16 4.96
CA THR A 2 16.92 -15.20 3.72
C THR A 2 16.66 -13.77 3.26
N THR A 3 17.25 -13.36 2.16
CA THR A 3 16.89 -12.13 1.47
C THR A 3 15.50 -12.34 0.86
N ILE A 4 14.46 -11.88 1.55
CA ILE A 4 13.12 -11.84 0.97
C ILE A 4 13.15 -10.75 -0.10
N ASN A 5 13.09 -11.16 -1.37
CA ASN A 5 12.88 -10.22 -2.47
C ASN A 5 11.41 -9.79 -2.42
N ILE A 6 11.12 -8.69 -1.73
CA ILE A 6 9.76 -8.16 -1.61
C ILE A 6 9.47 -7.38 -2.90
N ALA A 7 8.51 -7.85 -3.69
CA ALA A 7 8.01 -7.09 -4.83
C ALA A 7 7.38 -5.78 -4.33
N PRO A 8 7.57 -4.65 -5.02
CA PRO A 8 6.94 -3.41 -4.62
C PRO A 8 5.42 -3.51 -4.67
N ASN A 9 4.74 -2.90 -3.70
CA ASN A 9 3.31 -2.64 -3.75
C ASN A 9 3.03 -1.38 -4.59
N ARG A 10 1.75 -1.01 -4.69
CA ARG A 10 1.26 0.10 -5.53
C ARG A 10 1.83 1.46 -5.16
N LEU A 11 2.32 1.64 -3.93
CA LEU A 11 2.94 2.90 -3.52
C LEU A 11 4.24 3.21 -4.27
N ALA A 12 4.83 2.25 -4.99
CA ALA A 12 5.98 2.50 -5.86
C ALA A 12 5.69 3.48 -7.01
N GLU A 13 4.42 3.68 -7.37
CA GLU A 13 4.00 4.60 -8.43
C GLU A 13 3.64 6.00 -7.92
N GLU A 14 3.64 6.19 -6.60
CA GLU A 14 3.31 7.48 -5.98
C GLU A 14 4.48 8.48 -6.08
N LYS A 15 4.14 9.77 -6.07
CA LYS A 15 5.16 10.85 -6.08
C LYS A 15 5.67 11.23 -4.70
N SER A 16 4.90 10.90 -3.66
CA SER A 16 5.22 11.30 -2.29
C SER A 16 6.42 10.50 -1.77
N PRO A 17 7.50 11.17 -1.30
CA PRO A 17 8.63 10.47 -0.68
C PRO A 17 8.22 9.61 0.51
N TYR A 18 7.24 10.07 1.30
CA TYR A 18 6.70 9.32 2.43
C TYR A 18 6.04 8.01 1.99
N LEU A 19 5.24 8.03 0.92
CA LEU A 19 4.59 6.81 0.41
C LEU A 19 5.59 5.86 -0.24
N LEU A 20 6.57 6.39 -0.98
CA LEU A 20 7.63 5.60 -1.62
C LEU A 20 8.49 4.83 -0.60
N GLN A 21 8.70 5.36 0.60
CA GLN A 21 9.40 4.64 1.68
C GLN A 21 8.66 3.37 2.13
N HIS A 22 7.36 3.27 1.87
CA HIS A 22 6.52 2.11 2.20
C HIS A 22 6.26 1.17 1.01
N ALA A 23 6.84 1.46 -0.16
CA ALA A 23 6.61 0.68 -1.38
C ALA A 23 7.07 -0.78 -1.29
N TYR A 24 8.09 -1.08 -0.48
CA TYR A 24 8.64 -2.44 -0.31
C TYR A 24 8.25 -3.08 1.03
N ASN A 25 7.26 -2.51 1.72
CA ASN A 25 6.71 -3.15 2.91
C ASN A 25 5.94 -4.41 2.52
N PRO A 26 5.93 -5.45 3.38
CA PRO A 26 5.23 -6.71 3.10
C PRO A 26 3.70 -6.57 3.07
N ILE A 27 3.16 -5.42 3.44
CA ILE A 27 1.74 -5.08 3.36
C ILE A 27 1.46 -4.59 1.93
N ASP A 28 0.44 -5.15 1.27
CA ASP A 28 -0.08 -4.69 -0.02
C ASP A 28 -0.81 -3.36 0.15
N TRP A 29 -0.06 -2.28 0.33
CA TRP A 29 -0.60 -0.93 0.47
C TRP A 29 -1.20 -0.45 -0.86
N TYR A 30 -2.34 0.22 -0.75
CA TYR A 30 -2.96 0.98 -1.82
C TYR A 30 -2.86 2.46 -1.48
N PRO A 31 -2.61 3.34 -2.47
CA PRO A 31 -2.88 4.75 -2.27
C PRO A 31 -4.39 4.98 -2.07
N TRP A 32 -4.74 6.15 -1.56
CA TRP A 32 -6.14 6.53 -1.43
C TRP A 32 -6.79 6.64 -2.81
N GLY A 33 -7.85 5.86 -3.06
CA GLY A 33 -8.55 5.89 -4.34
C GLY A 33 -9.64 4.82 -4.44
N GLU A 34 -10.41 4.86 -5.53
CA GLU A 34 -11.55 3.98 -5.74
C GLU A 34 -11.17 2.49 -5.80
N GLU A 35 -9.97 2.15 -6.30
CA GLU A 35 -9.49 0.76 -6.39
C GLU A 35 -9.47 0.09 -5.01
N ALA A 36 -8.98 0.80 -3.97
CA ALA A 36 -8.90 0.27 -2.61
C ALA A 36 -10.29 -0.05 -2.05
N PHE A 37 -11.26 0.85 -2.25
CA PHE A 37 -12.64 0.66 -1.79
C PHE A 37 -13.40 -0.38 -2.61
N ALA A 38 -13.19 -0.44 -3.92
CA ALA A 38 -13.77 -1.45 -4.79
C ALA A 38 -13.32 -2.86 -4.35
N LYS A 39 -12.01 -3.03 -4.10
CA LYS A 39 -11.44 -4.29 -3.58
C LYS A 39 -12.01 -4.64 -2.21
N ALA A 40 -12.06 -3.69 -1.27
CA ALA A 40 -12.61 -3.89 0.06
C ALA A 40 -14.08 -4.36 0.00
N LYS A 41 -14.90 -3.74 -0.86
CA LYS A 41 -16.30 -4.13 -1.08
C LYS A 41 -16.42 -5.52 -1.72
N GLN A 42 -15.62 -5.81 -2.74
CA GLN A 42 -15.64 -7.10 -3.43
C GLN A 42 -15.23 -8.25 -2.50
N GLU A 43 -14.22 -8.04 -1.68
CA GLU A 43 -13.71 -9.04 -0.75
C GLU A 43 -14.47 -9.08 0.58
N ASN A 44 -15.43 -8.18 0.79
CA ASN A 44 -16.14 -7.98 2.06
C ASN A 44 -15.16 -7.84 3.25
N LYS A 45 -14.13 -6.99 3.08
CA LYS A 45 -13.12 -6.71 4.10
C LYS A 45 -13.16 -5.23 4.49
N PRO A 46 -12.90 -4.88 5.76
CA PRO A 46 -12.77 -3.49 6.17
C PRO A 46 -11.51 -2.85 5.56
N VAL A 47 -11.52 -1.53 5.46
CA VAL A 47 -10.34 -0.74 5.06
C VAL A 47 -9.55 -0.36 6.32
N PHE A 48 -8.27 -0.70 6.35
CA PHE A 48 -7.33 -0.16 7.33
C PHE A 48 -6.69 1.10 6.76
N LEU A 49 -7.08 2.27 7.28
CA LEU A 49 -6.54 3.56 6.85
C LEU A 49 -5.40 4.01 7.76
N SER A 50 -4.23 4.23 7.17
CA SER A 50 -3.07 4.83 7.84
C SER A 50 -2.78 6.19 7.22
N ILE A 51 -2.63 7.22 8.05
CA ILE A 51 -2.31 8.59 7.63
C ILE A 51 -1.08 9.03 8.41
N GLY A 52 -0.09 9.56 7.69
CA GLY A 52 1.13 10.10 8.28
C GLY A 52 1.50 11.44 7.64
N TYR A 53 2.50 12.07 8.23
CA TYR A 53 3.14 13.28 7.72
C TYR A 53 4.66 13.05 7.70
N SER A 54 5.38 13.84 6.89
CA SER A 54 6.84 13.88 6.86
C SER A 54 7.35 15.23 7.33
#